data_AF-A0AAQ4Q8L4-F1
#
_entry.id   AF-A0AAQ4Q8L4-F1
#
_cell.length_a   1.000
_cell.length_b   1.000
_cell.length_c   1.000
_cell.angle_alpha   90.00
_cell.angle_beta   90.00
_cell.angle_gamma   90.00
#
_symmetry.space_group_name_H-M   'P 1'
#
loop_
_entity.id
_entity.type
_entity.pdbx_description
1 polymer ?
#
loop_
_entity_poly.entity_id
_entity_poly.type
_entity_poly.pdbx_seq_one_letter_code
_entity_poly.pdbx_strand_id
1 'polypeptide(L)'
;MSFLPLGYTMDSNIMETVEEFMASALAQWVQLFEKMLEREDSGPLYSQYMEVNSISQSARDRYTRLTDGIFLNEIMRIIDPNPKVEQLYDSETDDRMSKVQNFSILNRHIRAFYQEDLQQLILMPLPNVAILGQDPITEAAVEELRRLLLLLLGCAVQCEEKEAFIQQIQSLDIETQAAIASCIQQVTQDPRAVLPLRWEELAEVEGADFQLVFTSMTKQIQNLLAQRDTHLERIAELCREREARPDSPTSPQGGHGKEAPRGLVLQLADSKATLRRLKQQLTALCRVR
;
A
#
# COMPACT_ATOMS: atom_id res chain seq x y z
N MET A 1 47.63 7.90 -13.89
CA MET A 1 46.26 7.98 -14.44
C MET A 1 45.30 7.78 -13.28
N SER A 2 44.87 8.88 -12.67
CA SER A 2 43.95 8.90 -11.54
C SER A 2 42.51 9.04 -12.05
N PHE A 3 41.68 8.08 -11.62
CA PHE A 3 40.26 8.14 -11.26
C PHE A 3 39.33 9.17 -11.92
N LEU A 4 38.16 8.70 -12.36
CA LEU A 4 36.89 8.97 -11.68
C LEU A 4 35.89 7.82 -11.98
N PRO A 5 35.13 7.33 -10.97
CA PRO A 5 34.02 6.42 -11.20
C PRO A 5 32.84 7.20 -11.77
N LEU A 6 32.10 6.61 -12.73
CA LEU A 6 30.82 7.15 -13.19
C LEU A 6 29.88 7.25 -12.00
N GLY A 7 29.71 8.47 -11.48
CA GLY A 7 28.65 8.77 -10.54
C GLY A 7 27.30 8.51 -11.21
N TYR A 8 26.43 7.83 -10.49
CA TYR A 8 25.00 7.76 -10.78
C TYR A 8 24.46 9.19 -10.89
N THR A 9 24.34 9.71 -12.11
CA THR A 9 23.48 10.87 -12.38
C THR A 9 22.05 10.38 -12.20
N MET A 10 21.44 10.70 -11.07
CA MET A 10 19.99 10.60 -10.93
C MET A 10 19.34 11.37 -12.08
N ASP A 11 18.33 10.78 -12.71
CA ASP A 11 17.61 11.44 -13.79
C ASP A 11 17.01 12.73 -13.25
N SER A 12 17.48 13.88 -13.74
CA SER A 12 17.07 15.21 -13.26
C SER A 12 15.55 15.39 -13.23
N ASN A 13 14.86 14.70 -14.14
CA ASN A 13 13.40 14.69 -14.27
C ASN A 13 12.71 14.03 -13.06
N ILE A 14 13.26 12.93 -12.53
CA ILE A 14 12.64 12.22 -11.39
C ILE A 14 12.78 13.03 -10.11
N MET A 15 13.89 13.73 -9.93
CA MET A 15 14.08 14.61 -8.77
C MET A 15 13.06 15.76 -8.80
N GLU A 16 12.79 16.34 -9.96
CA GLU A 16 11.74 17.36 -10.14
C GLU A 16 10.36 16.81 -9.75
N THR A 17 10.02 15.59 -10.16
CA THR A 17 8.78 14.92 -9.74
C THR A 17 8.70 14.73 -8.22
N VAL A 18 9.79 14.33 -7.57
CA VAL A 18 9.85 14.17 -6.11
C VAL A 18 9.69 15.53 -5.42
N GLU A 19 10.36 16.57 -5.91
CA GLU A 19 10.24 17.92 -5.36
C GLU A 19 8.82 18.47 -5.48
N GLU A 20 8.19 18.31 -6.65
CA GLU A 20 6.80 18.69 -6.88
C GLU A 20 5.85 17.93 -5.94
N PHE A 21 6.07 16.62 -5.78
CA PHE A 21 5.30 15.82 -4.84
C PHE A 21 5.49 16.27 -3.39
N MET A 22 6.72 16.55 -2.96
CA MET A 22 7.01 17.00 -1.60
C MET A 22 6.47 18.40 -1.30
N ALA A 23 6.23 19.21 -2.32
CA ALA A 23 5.51 20.48 -2.23
C ALA A 23 3.97 20.32 -2.22
N SER A 24 3.45 19.14 -2.57
CA SER A 24 2.01 18.89 -2.60
C SER A 24 1.36 18.93 -1.22
N ALA A 25 0.05 19.19 -1.20
CA ALA A 25 -0.70 19.34 0.03
C ALA A 25 -0.71 18.07 0.92
N LEU A 26 -0.71 16.88 0.31
CA LEU A 26 -0.61 15.61 1.05
C LEU A 26 0.74 15.45 1.75
N ALA A 27 1.83 15.78 1.06
CA ALA A 27 3.17 15.70 1.66
C ALA A 27 3.34 16.73 2.80
N GLN A 28 2.81 17.94 2.62
CA GLN A 28 2.80 18.97 3.66
C GLN A 28 1.97 18.56 4.88
N TRP A 29 0.80 17.94 4.67
CA TRP A 29 -0.03 17.41 5.76
C TRP A 29 0.72 16.34 6.57
N VAL A 30 1.34 15.37 5.91
CA VAL A 30 2.10 14.31 6.58
C VAL A 30 3.27 14.87 7.41
N GLN A 31 3.92 15.94 6.94
CA GLN A 31 5.01 16.59 7.68
C GLN A 31 4.57 17.24 9.01
N LEU A 32 3.26 17.45 9.22
CA LEU A 32 2.77 17.90 10.53
C LEU A 32 3.03 16.86 11.64
N PHE A 33 3.09 15.57 11.27
CA PHE A 33 3.38 14.47 12.19
C PHE A 33 4.85 14.37 12.56
N GLU A 34 5.78 14.86 11.73
CA GLU A 34 7.22 14.86 12.07
C GLU A 34 7.45 15.62 13.38
N LYS A 35 6.83 16.80 13.52
CA LYS A 35 6.92 17.61 14.74
C LYS A 35 6.28 16.93 15.96
N MET A 36 5.34 16.02 15.75
CA MET A 36 4.67 15.28 16.84
C MET A 36 5.50 14.08 17.29
N LEU A 37 6.05 13.31 16.34
CA LEU A 37 6.84 12.11 16.61
C LEU A 37 8.26 12.44 17.09
N GLU A 38 8.86 13.55 16.64
CA GLU A 38 10.19 13.99 17.10
C GLU A 38 10.21 14.55 18.53
N ARG A 39 9.04 14.88 19.11
CA ARG A 39 8.94 15.37 20.48
C ARG A 39 9.32 14.33 21.54
N GLU A 40 9.36 13.06 21.19
CA GLU A 40 9.63 11.99 22.16
C GLU A 40 11.11 11.61 22.30
N ASP A 41 12.01 11.97 21.38
CA ASP A 41 13.38 11.37 21.43
C ASP A 41 14.61 12.23 21.06
N SER A 42 14.53 13.56 20.85
CA SER A 42 15.78 14.35 20.72
C SER A 42 15.67 15.85 21.02
N GLY A 43 16.61 16.34 21.85
CA GLY A 43 16.82 17.76 22.11
C GLY A 43 17.34 18.54 20.88
N PRO A 44 17.30 19.88 20.93
CA PRO A 44 17.49 20.72 19.75
C PRO A 44 18.98 20.90 19.46
N LEU A 45 19.53 20.27 18.43
CA LEU A 45 20.88 20.59 17.93
C LEU A 45 21.10 19.98 16.52
N TYR A 46 21.02 20.82 15.49
CA TYR A 46 22.04 21.08 14.43
C TYR A 46 21.30 21.69 13.22
N SER A 47 21.20 23.02 13.14
CA SER A 47 22.19 23.88 12.48
C SER A 47 21.72 24.33 11.10
N GLN A 48 21.15 25.52 11.12
CA GLN A 48 20.96 26.44 10.01
C GLN A 48 22.32 26.78 9.35
N TYR A 49 22.63 26.14 8.22
CA TYR A 49 23.58 26.67 7.24
C TYR A 49 22.93 26.62 5.86
N MET A 50 22.89 27.78 5.19
CA MET A 50 22.37 27.91 3.83
C MET A 50 23.37 27.31 2.84
N GLU A 51 23.09 26.09 2.38
CA GLU A 51 23.61 25.56 1.12
C GLU A 51 22.53 25.72 0.03
N VAL A 52 22.90 26.21 -1.15
CA VAL A 52 21.96 26.53 -2.24
C VAL A 52 21.34 25.25 -2.86
N ASN A 53 21.87 24.06 -2.53
CA ASN A 53 21.31 22.74 -2.84
C ASN A 53 20.51 22.11 -1.66
N SER A 54 20.35 22.84 -0.55
CA SER A 54 19.72 22.31 0.68
C SER A 54 18.24 21.96 0.50
N ILE A 55 17.52 22.65 -0.37
CA ILE A 55 16.08 22.41 -0.57
C ILE A 55 15.86 21.06 -1.25
N SER A 56 16.56 20.79 -2.35
CA SER A 56 16.50 19.50 -3.07
C SER A 56 16.98 18.32 -2.23
N GLN A 57 18.06 18.50 -1.47
CA GLN A 57 18.55 17.47 -0.53
C GLN A 57 17.55 17.25 0.61
N SER A 58 16.96 18.31 1.17
CA SER A 58 15.92 18.19 2.20
C SER A 58 14.62 17.54 1.69
N ALA A 59 14.26 17.75 0.42
CA ALA A 59 13.10 17.12 -0.20
C ALA A 59 13.33 15.62 -0.38
N ARG A 60 14.53 15.24 -0.85
CA ARG A 60 14.94 13.85 -0.99
C ARG A 60 14.99 13.11 0.35
N ASP A 61 15.53 13.73 1.40
CA ASP A 61 15.63 13.11 2.72
C ASP A 61 14.24 12.89 3.33
N ARG A 62 13.36 13.90 3.27
CA ARG A 62 11.95 13.77 3.67
C ARG A 62 11.22 12.70 2.86
N TYR A 63 11.43 12.64 1.55
CA TYR A 63 10.85 11.60 0.69
C TYR A 63 11.37 10.19 1.05
N THR A 64 12.65 10.07 1.39
CA THR A 64 13.26 8.79 1.81
C THR A 64 12.62 8.29 3.10
N ARG A 65 12.32 9.19 4.05
CA ARG A 65 11.59 8.88 5.29
C ARG A 65 10.14 8.45 5.03
N LEU A 66 9.47 9.00 4.03
CA LEU A 66 8.13 8.51 3.63
C LEU A 66 8.20 7.12 2.97
N THR A 67 9.33 6.79 2.36
CA THR A 67 9.51 5.58 1.55
C THR A 67 10.19 4.41 2.28
N ASP A 68 10.55 4.56 3.56
CA ASP A 68 11.02 3.46 4.42
C ASP A 68 9.87 2.56 4.93
N GLY A 69 8.65 3.07 4.87
CA GLY A 69 7.43 2.42 5.35
C GLY A 69 7.30 2.39 6.87
N ILE A 70 8.28 2.86 7.65
CA ILE A 70 8.24 2.89 9.11
C ILE A 70 7.41 4.09 9.57
N PHE A 71 7.78 5.28 9.11
CA PHE A 71 7.15 6.53 9.56
C PHE A 71 5.64 6.56 9.28
N LEU A 72 5.20 6.10 8.12
CA LEU A 72 3.77 6.04 7.79
C LEU A 72 3.01 5.00 8.62
N ASN A 73 3.66 3.91 9.03
CA ASN A 73 3.06 2.96 9.98
C ASN A 73 2.92 3.59 11.37
N GLU A 74 3.89 4.39 11.82
CA GLU A 74 3.78 5.12 13.09
C GLU A 74 2.61 6.10 13.08
N ILE A 75 2.43 6.84 11.99
CA ILE A 75 1.26 7.71 11.80
C ILE A 75 -0.03 6.89 11.87
N MET A 76 -0.12 5.77 11.17
CA MET A 76 -1.31 4.91 11.21
C MET A 76 -1.61 4.41 12.63
N ARG A 77 -0.60 4.14 13.46
CA ARG A 77 -0.77 3.75 14.87
C ARG A 77 -1.23 4.89 15.77
N ILE A 78 -0.91 6.13 15.43
CA ILE A 78 -1.48 7.30 16.12
C ILE A 78 -2.97 7.44 15.75
N ILE A 79 -3.31 7.24 14.48
CA ILE A 79 -4.69 7.33 13.97
C ILE A 79 -5.57 6.20 14.54
N ASP A 80 -5.05 4.98 14.54
CA ASP A 80 -5.71 3.78 15.04
C ASP A 80 -4.75 2.96 15.94
N PRO A 81 -4.80 3.15 17.27
CA PRO A 81 -3.92 2.47 18.22
C PRO A 81 -4.25 0.97 18.46
N ASN A 82 -4.95 0.31 17.53
CA ASN A 82 -5.44 -1.06 17.64
C ASN A 82 -4.37 -2.07 18.13
N PRO A 83 -4.67 -2.96 19.10
CA PRO A 83 -3.72 -3.91 19.69
C PRO A 83 -3.14 -4.98 18.75
N LYS A 84 -3.62 -5.13 17.50
CA LYS A 84 -3.06 -6.07 16.50
C LYS A 84 -1.79 -5.53 15.81
N VAL A 85 -0.96 -4.77 16.53
CA VAL A 85 0.22 -4.12 15.97
C VAL A 85 1.23 -5.16 15.47
N GLU A 86 1.35 -5.30 14.15
CA GLU A 86 2.42 -6.10 13.55
C GLU A 86 3.77 -5.39 13.75
N GLN A 87 4.81 -6.18 14.06
CA GLN A 87 6.16 -5.65 14.24
C GLN A 87 6.70 -5.12 12.91
N LEU A 88 7.27 -3.91 12.93
CA LEU A 88 7.91 -3.32 11.75
C LEU A 88 9.30 -3.94 11.56
N TYR A 89 9.69 -4.03 10.30
CA TYR A 89 11.02 -4.48 9.90
C TYR A 89 11.91 -3.25 9.78
N ASP A 90 12.66 -2.99 10.85
CA ASP A 90 13.75 -2.03 10.84
C ASP A 90 15.06 -2.80 10.54
N SER A 91 15.68 -2.47 9.42
CA SER A 91 16.93 -3.08 9.00
C SER A 91 17.98 -1.98 8.90
N GLU A 92 19.09 -2.12 9.64
CA GLU A 92 20.24 -1.19 9.59
C GLU A 92 20.80 -1.03 8.15
N THR A 93 20.55 -2.02 7.29
CA THR A 93 20.81 -1.98 5.86
C THR A 93 19.52 -1.66 5.11
N ASP A 94 19.57 -0.74 4.14
CA ASP A 94 18.46 -0.34 3.24
C ASP A 94 17.89 -1.53 2.42
N ASP A 95 17.14 -2.41 3.07
CA ASP A 95 16.63 -3.65 2.48
C ASP A 95 15.26 -3.42 1.84
N ARG A 96 15.22 -3.60 0.52
CA ARG A 96 14.01 -3.49 -0.30
C ARG A 96 12.90 -4.42 0.20
N MET A 97 13.24 -5.63 0.67
CA MET A 97 12.24 -6.57 1.13
C MET A 97 11.56 -6.09 2.41
N SER A 98 12.34 -5.54 3.34
CA SER A 98 11.82 -4.95 4.58
C SER A 98 10.87 -3.78 4.30
N LYS A 99 11.20 -2.89 3.35
CA LYS A 99 10.28 -1.83 2.89
C LYS A 99 8.97 -2.38 2.34
N VAL A 100 9.03 -3.38 1.46
CA VAL A 100 7.83 -4.05 0.91
C VAL A 100 6.97 -4.63 2.03
N GLN A 101 7.58 -5.23 3.07
CA GLN A 101 6.84 -5.75 4.22
C GLN A 101 6.19 -4.64 5.03
N ASN A 102 6.92 -3.56 5.34
CA ASN A 102 6.38 -2.42 6.07
C ASN A 102 5.18 -1.79 5.35
N PHE A 103 5.26 -1.58 4.03
CA PHE A 103 4.11 -1.12 3.24
C PHE A 103 2.97 -2.14 3.18
N SER A 104 3.27 -3.44 3.21
CA SER A 104 2.25 -4.49 3.26
C SER A 104 1.48 -4.47 4.58
N ILE A 105 2.17 -4.23 5.70
CA ILE A 105 1.56 -4.04 7.02
C ILE A 105 0.64 -2.82 6.98
N LEU A 106 1.15 -1.68 6.50
CA LEU A 106 0.38 -0.44 6.42
C LEU A 106 -0.88 -0.58 5.55
N ASN A 107 -0.75 -1.16 4.36
CA ASN A 107 -1.89 -1.41 3.47
C ASN A 107 -2.95 -2.31 4.12
N ARG A 108 -2.52 -3.32 4.90
CA ARG A 108 -3.44 -4.20 5.62
C ARG A 108 -4.16 -3.44 6.72
N HIS A 109 -3.43 -2.62 7.49
CA HIS A 109 -3.98 -1.80 8.56
C HIS A 109 -5.00 -0.79 8.02
N ILE A 110 -4.64 -0.01 6.99
CA ILE A 110 -5.55 0.93 6.31
C ILE A 110 -6.81 0.20 5.81
N ARG A 111 -6.65 -0.92 5.10
CA ARG A 111 -7.81 -1.67 4.59
C ARG A 111 -8.71 -2.17 5.71
N ALA A 112 -8.12 -2.71 6.78
CA ALA A 112 -8.86 -3.18 7.95
C ALA A 112 -9.61 -2.01 8.59
N PHE A 113 -8.98 -0.86 8.77
CA PHE A 113 -9.61 0.32 9.36
C PHE A 113 -10.82 0.80 8.54
N TYR A 114 -10.67 0.93 7.22
CA TYR A 114 -11.79 1.28 6.34
C TYR A 114 -12.94 0.27 6.45
N GLN A 115 -12.64 -1.03 6.45
CA GLN A 115 -13.68 -2.05 6.35
C GLN A 115 -14.31 -2.42 7.71
N GLU A 116 -13.51 -2.52 8.76
CA GLU A 116 -13.93 -2.97 10.10
C GLU A 116 -14.45 -1.78 10.93
N ASP A 117 -13.71 -0.67 10.98
CA ASP A 117 -14.05 0.48 11.82
C ASP A 117 -14.99 1.45 11.10
N LEU A 118 -14.66 1.84 9.87
CA LEU A 118 -15.48 2.80 9.10
C LEU A 118 -16.68 2.16 8.38
N GLN A 119 -16.72 0.83 8.28
CA GLN A 119 -17.73 0.10 7.50
C GLN A 119 -17.81 0.60 6.04
N GLN A 120 -16.65 0.80 5.41
CA GLN A 120 -16.48 1.30 4.05
C GLN A 120 -15.56 0.37 3.23
N LEU A 121 -15.84 0.26 1.93
CA LEU A 121 -15.04 -0.51 0.99
C LEU A 121 -14.23 0.41 0.08
N ILE A 122 -12.91 0.27 0.08
CA ILE A 122 -12.01 0.96 -0.84
C ILE A 122 -12.18 0.35 -2.25
N LEU A 123 -12.72 1.13 -3.19
CA LEU A 123 -12.93 0.73 -4.59
C LEU A 123 -11.79 1.16 -5.52
N MET A 124 -11.07 2.22 -5.16
CA MET A 124 -9.86 2.60 -5.87
C MET A 124 -8.75 1.54 -5.71
N PRO A 125 -7.83 1.40 -6.67
CA PRO A 125 -6.71 0.47 -6.54
C PRO A 125 -5.91 0.77 -5.27
N LEU A 126 -5.58 -0.26 -4.50
CA LEU A 126 -4.70 -0.07 -3.34
C LEU A 126 -3.25 0.18 -3.78
N PRO A 127 -2.46 0.87 -2.95
CA PRO A 127 -1.06 1.14 -3.26
C PRO A 127 -0.26 -0.14 -3.55
N ASN A 128 0.50 -0.16 -4.63
CA ASN A 128 1.34 -1.29 -4.99
C ASN A 128 2.64 -1.28 -4.19
N VAL A 129 2.65 -2.06 -3.11
CA VAL A 129 3.77 -2.19 -2.17
C VAL A 129 5.07 -2.65 -2.83
N ALA A 130 5.00 -3.41 -3.94
CA ALA A 130 6.19 -3.86 -4.65
C ALA A 130 6.87 -2.71 -5.38
N ILE A 131 6.09 -1.81 -5.99
CA ILE A 131 6.62 -0.59 -6.64
C ILE A 131 7.26 0.31 -5.57
N LEU A 132 6.55 0.56 -4.46
CA LEU A 132 7.05 1.40 -3.37
C LEU A 132 8.34 0.88 -2.73
N GLY A 133 8.41 -0.41 -2.41
CA GLY A 133 9.53 -0.97 -1.67
C GLY A 133 10.76 -1.35 -2.52
N GLN A 134 10.59 -1.65 -3.81
CA GLN A 134 11.71 -2.09 -4.66
C GLN A 134 12.48 -0.93 -5.30
N ASP A 135 11.78 0.10 -5.76
CA ASP A 135 12.38 1.28 -6.39
C ASP A 135 11.58 2.55 -6.07
N PRO A 136 11.83 3.17 -4.89
CA PRO A 136 11.05 4.30 -4.42
C PRO A 136 11.26 5.57 -5.24
N ILE A 137 12.32 5.66 -6.06
CA ILE A 137 12.67 6.87 -6.82
C ILE A 137 12.25 6.67 -8.28
N THR A 138 10.95 6.53 -8.49
CA THR A 138 10.32 6.43 -9.81
C THR A 138 9.00 7.20 -9.80
N GLU A 139 8.58 7.70 -10.96
CA GLU A 139 7.27 8.38 -11.11
C GLU A 139 6.12 7.47 -10.64
N ALA A 140 6.20 6.17 -10.98
CA ALA A 140 5.23 5.18 -10.51
C ALA A 140 5.21 5.07 -8.97
N ALA A 141 6.36 5.04 -8.30
CA ALA A 141 6.41 5.00 -6.83
C ALA A 141 5.83 6.27 -6.20
N VAL A 142 6.09 7.45 -6.78
CA VAL A 142 5.49 8.72 -6.32
C VAL A 142 3.96 8.66 -6.40
N GLU A 143 3.39 8.13 -7.49
CA GLU A 143 1.94 7.96 -7.62
C GLU A 143 1.36 6.95 -6.61
N GLU A 144 2.05 5.83 -6.40
CA GLU A 144 1.65 4.85 -5.38
C GLU A 144 1.72 5.44 -3.97
N LEU A 145 2.71 6.28 -3.68
CA LEU A 145 2.86 6.96 -2.39
C LEU A 145 1.77 8.02 -2.22
N ARG A 146 1.47 8.82 -3.26
CA ARG A 146 0.35 9.77 -3.25
C ARG A 146 -0.96 9.06 -2.92
N ARG A 147 -1.20 7.90 -3.53
CA ARG A 147 -2.38 7.08 -3.27
C ARG A 147 -2.44 6.56 -1.84
N LEU A 148 -1.29 6.15 -1.30
CA LEU A 148 -1.15 5.72 0.09
C LEU A 148 -1.45 6.86 1.07
N LEU A 149 -0.87 8.04 0.87
CA LEU A 149 -1.10 9.22 1.71
C LEU A 149 -2.56 9.68 1.67
N LEU A 150 -3.19 9.60 0.49
CA LEU A 150 -4.59 9.93 0.31
C LEU A 150 -5.51 9.03 1.16
N LEU A 151 -5.27 7.72 1.17
CA LEU A 151 -6.02 6.78 2.02
C LEU A 151 -5.71 6.99 3.51
N LEU A 152 -4.46 7.28 3.86
CA LEU A 152 -4.07 7.56 5.24
C LEU A 152 -4.75 8.84 5.78
N LEU A 153 -4.84 9.89 4.96
CA LEU A 153 -5.62 11.09 5.28
C LEU A 153 -7.09 10.75 5.53
N GLY A 154 -7.69 9.90 4.69
CA GLY A 154 -9.06 9.44 4.87
C GLY A 154 -9.28 8.66 6.17
N CYS A 155 -8.27 7.94 6.66
CA CYS A 155 -8.30 7.35 8.00
C CYS A 155 -8.27 8.44 9.08
N ALA A 156 -7.31 9.37 8.99
CA ALA A 156 -7.12 10.43 9.99
C ALA A 156 -8.36 11.30 10.20
N VAL A 157 -9.06 11.68 9.13
CA VAL A 157 -10.22 12.58 9.22
C VAL A 157 -11.54 11.85 9.59
N GLN A 158 -11.52 10.52 9.65
CA GLN A 158 -12.66 9.68 10.00
C GLN A 158 -12.45 8.86 11.28
N CYS A 159 -11.29 8.95 11.93
CA CYS A 159 -11.01 8.27 13.20
C CYS A 159 -11.71 8.93 14.40
N GLU A 160 -11.59 8.32 15.58
CA GLU A 160 -12.21 8.81 16.82
C GLU A 160 -11.69 10.19 17.23
N GLU A 161 -10.38 10.42 17.11
CA GLU A 161 -9.70 11.69 17.47
C GLU A 161 -9.55 12.64 16.26
N LYS A 162 -10.46 12.55 15.28
CA LYS A 162 -10.39 13.32 14.02
C LYS A 162 -10.27 14.83 14.25
N GLU A 163 -10.87 15.38 15.30
CA GLU A 163 -10.86 16.81 15.60
C GLU A 163 -9.42 17.34 15.76
N ALA A 164 -8.51 16.54 16.34
CA ALA A 164 -7.10 16.92 16.46
C ALA A 164 -6.43 17.04 15.09
N PHE A 165 -6.70 16.10 14.18
CA PHE A 165 -6.16 16.13 12.81
C PHE A 165 -6.79 17.24 11.97
N ILE A 166 -8.08 17.51 12.13
CA ILE A 166 -8.76 18.62 11.45
C ILE A 166 -8.19 19.97 11.91
N GLN A 167 -7.93 20.15 13.21
CA GLN A 167 -7.29 21.37 13.72
C GLN A 167 -5.88 21.56 13.16
N GLN A 168 -5.11 20.47 13.01
CA GLN A 168 -3.81 20.52 12.36
C GLN A 168 -3.90 20.97 10.90
N ILE A 169 -4.87 20.43 10.14
CA ILE A 169 -5.12 20.86 8.76
C ILE A 169 -5.51 22.34 8.71
N GLN A 170 -6.35 22.81 9.63
CA GLN A 170 -6.76 24.22 9.72
C GLN A 170 -5.62 25.20 10.06
N SER A 171 -4.46 24.70 10.52
CA SER A 171 -3.27 25.52 10.77
C SER A 171 -2.41 25.79 9.54
N LEU A 172 -2.67 25.09 8.42
CA LEU A 172 -1.97 25.26 7.14
C LEU A 172 -2.43 26.54 6.42
N ASP A 173 -1.75 26.92 5.33
CA ASP A 173 -2.21 28.01 4.47
C ASP A 173 -3.50 27.64 3.71
N ILE A 174 -4.21 28.66 3.22
CA ILE A 174 -5.56 28.50 2.64
C ILE A 174 -5.52 27.65 1.37
N GLU A 175 -4.50 27.82 0.54
CA GLU A 175 -4.31 27.06 -0.69
C GLU A 175 -4.11 25.57 -0.39
N THR A 176 -3.25 25.24 0.57
CA THR A 176 -3.01 23.87 1.03
C THR A 176 -4.26 23.27 1.68
N GLN A 177 -5.00 24.04 2.49
CA GLN A 177 -6.27 23.59 3.09
C GLN A 177 -7.30 23.22 2.01
N ALA A 178 -7.45 24.06 0.97
CA ALA A 178 -8.38 23.80 -0.11
C ALA A 178 -8.00 22.53 -0.91
N ALA A 179 -6.71 22.32 -1.14
CA ALA A 179 -6.21 21.12 -1.79
C ALA A 179 -6.46 19.86 -0.94
N ILE A 180 -6.20 19.91 0.38
CA ILE A 180 -6.51 18.81 1.31
C ILE A 180 -8.01 18.54 1.36
N ALA A 181 -8.86 19.58 1.36
CA ALA A 181 -10.31 19.40 1.34
C ALA A 181 -10.79 18.63 0.11
N SER A 182 -10.18 18.88 -1.07
CA SER A 182 -10.43 18.08 -2.28
C SER A 182 -10.02 16.62 -2.11
N CYS A 183 -8.85 16.36 -1.50
CA CYS A 183 -8.41 15.01 -1.17
C CYS A 183 -9.37 14.31 -0.20
N ILE A 184 -9.84 14.99 0.84
CA ILE A 184 -10.84 14.45 1.79
C ILE A 184 -12.13 14.07 1.04
N GLN A 185 -12.67 14.98 0.24
CA GLN A 185 -13.87 14.71 -0.57
C GLN A 185 -13.69 13.45 -1.44
N GLN A 186 -12.51 13.29 -2.05
CA GLN A 186 -12.22 12.11 -2.86
C GLN A 186 -12.29 10.80 -2.07
N VAL A 187 -11.83 10.76 -0.81
CA VAL A 187 -11.82 9.52 0.01
C VAL A 187 -12.98 9.37 0.98
N THR A 188 -13.88 10.35 1.06
CA THR A 188 -15.07 10.27 1.93
C THR A 188 -16.39 10.38 1.18
N GLN A 189 -16.41 11.02 0.01
CA GLN A 189 -17.65 11.36 -0.71
C GLN A 189 -17.69 10.82 -2.15
N ASP A 190 -16.56 10.42 -2.76
CA ASP A 190 -16.57 9.85 -4.11
C ASP A 190 -16.87 8.33 -4.08
N PRO A 191 -18.05 7.88 -4.56
CA PRO A 191 -18.44 6.47 -4.58
C PRO A 191 -17.67 5.63 -5.61
N ARG A 192 -16.72 6.23 -6.34
CA ARG A 192 -15.75 5.52 -7.18
C ARG A 192 -14.47 5.20 -6.42
N ALA A 193 -14.18 5.92 -5.34
CA ALA A 193 -13.00 5.72 -4.52
C ALA A 193 -13.33 4.89 -3.27
N VAL A 194 -14.41 5.20 -2.58
CA VAL A 194 -14.84 4.52 -1.34
C VAL A 194 -16.36 4.35 -1.32
N LEU A 195 -16.84 3.19 -0.91
CA LEU A 195 -18.26 2.84 -0.87
C LEU A 195 -18.68 2.47 0.55
N PRO A 196 -19.67 3.17 1.15
CA PRO A 196 -20.25 2.76 2.43
C PRO A 196 -20.89 1.37 2.33
N LEU A 197 -20.64 0.50 3.32
CA LEU A 197 -21.23 -0.84 3.40
C LEU A 197 -22.58 -0.83 4.13
N ARG A 198 -22.90 0.25 4.83
CA ARG A 198 -24.16 0.41 5.56
C ARG A 198 -25.27 0.77 4.58
N TRP A 199 -26.24 -0.14 4.46
CA TRP A 199 -27.38 0.03 3.56
C TRP A 199 -28.17 1.30 3.87
N GLU A 200 -28.24 1.71 5.14
CA GLU A 200 -28.96 2.90 5.56
C GLU A 200 -28.36 4.17 4.94
N GLU A 201 -27.03 4.30 4.99
CA GLU A 201 -26.29 5.41 4.39
C GLU A 201 -26.39 5.38 2.86
N LEU A 202 -26.48 4.18 2.27
CA LEU A 202 -26.68 4.01 0.83
C LEU A 202 -28.11 4.32 0.37
N ALA A 203 -29.10 4.08 1.23
CA ALA A 203 -30.51 4.30 0.94
C ALA A 203 -30.91 5.78 1.01
N GLU A 204 -30.15 6.59 1.76
CA GLU A 204 -30.29 8.06 1.78
C GLU A 204 -29.79 8.71 0.47
N VAL A 205 -29.10 7.96 -0.39
CA VAL A 205 -28.62 8.45 -1.68
C VAL A 205 -29.79 8.49 -2.68
N GLU A 206 -30.26 9.69 -3.00
CA GLU A 206 -31.36 9.89 -3.95
C GLU A 206 -30.88 10.30 -5.36
N GLY A 207 -31.71 10.02 -6.36
CA GLY A 207 -31.56 10.59 -7.71
C GLY A 207 -30.25 10.23 -8.43
N ALA A 208 -29.48 11.26 -8.80
CA ALA A 208 -28.29 11.14 -9.64
C ALA A 208 -27.13 10.42 -8.93
N ASP A 209 -27.02 10.56 -7.62
CA ASP A 209 -25.95 9.95 -6.83
C ASP A 209 -26.17 8.43 -6.72
N PHE A 210 -27.42 7.96 -6.66
CA PHE A 210 -27.75 6.54 -6.68
C PHE A 210 -27.35 5.89 -8.02
N GLN A 211 -27.62 6.59 -9.13
CA GLN A 211 -27.20 6.14 -10.46
C GLN A 211 -25.68 6.03 -10.56
N LEU A 212 -24.95 6.99 -9.98
CA LEU A 212 -23.49 6.96 -9.94
C LEU A 212 -22.97 5.76 -9.13
N VAL A 213 -23.50 5.55 -7.93
CA VAL A 213 -23.17 4.40 -7.07
C VAL A 213 -23.47 3.08 -7.78
N PHE A 214 -24.67 2.92 -8.32
CA PHE A 214 -25.08 1.71 -9.04
C PHE A 214 -24.19 1.44 -10.26
N THR A 215 -23.86 2.48 -11.02
CA THR A 215 -22.95 2.37 -12.18
C THR A 215 -21.53 1.99 -11.75
N SER A 216 -21.04 2.59 -10.65
CA SER A 216 -19.74 2.27 -10.06
C SER A 216 -19.68 0.79 -9.65
N MET A 217 -20.67 0.32 -8.87
CA MET A 217 -20.77 -1.08 -8.43
C MET A 217 -20.89 -2.05 -9.60
N THR A 218 -21.71 -1.72 -10.61
CA THR A 218 -21.87 -2.57 -11.81
C THR A 218 -20.55 -2.73 -12.54
N LYS A 219 -19.79 -1.64 -12.73
CA LYS A 219 -18.45 -1.68 -13.34
C LYS A 219 -17.48 -2.52 -12.52
N GLN A 220 -17.48 -2.36 -11.19
CA GLN A 220 -16.61 -3.16 -10.31
C GLN A 220 -16.95 -4.65 -10.39
N ILE A 221 -18.22 -5.03 -10.39
CA ILE A 221 -18.64 -6.43 -10.56
C ILE A 221 -18.21 -6.96 -11.93
N GLN A 222 -18.39 -6.20 -13.00
CA GLN A 222 -17.93 -6.59 -14.34
C GLN A 222 -16.41 -6.82 -14.38
N ASN A 223 -15.64 -5.91 -13.80
CA ASN A 223 -14.18 -6.04 -13.70
C ASN A 223 -13.77 -7.27 -12.89
N LEU A 224 -14.42 -7.52 -11.74
CA LEU A 224 -14.16 -8.69 -10.91
C LEU A 224 -14.47 -9.99 -11.65
N LEU A 225 -15.57 -10.06 -12.40
CA LEU A 225 -15.91 -11.23 -13.21
C LEU A 225 -14.88 -11.46 -14.32
N ALA A 226 -14.47 -10.40 -15.02
CA ALA A 226 -13.42 -10.49 -16.04
C ALA A 226 -12.08 -10.95 -15.45
N GLN A 227 -11.64 -10.36 -14.34
CA GLN A 227 -10.41 -10.76 -13.64
C GLN A 227 -10.46 -12.21 -13.17
N ARG A 228 -11.60 -12.65 -12.60
CA ARG A 228 -11.81 -14.04 -12.20
C ARG A 228 -11.61 -14.97 -13.39
N ASP A 229 -12.24 -14.68 -14.53
CA ASP A 229 -12.20 -15.55 -15.71
C ASP A 229 -10.78 -15.58 -16.29
N THR A 230 -10.11 -14.44 -16.43
CA THR A 230 -8.70 -14.35 -16.84
C THR A 230 -7.75 -15.11 -15.89
N HIS A 231 -7.94 -15.00 -14.58
CA HIS A 231 -7.11 -15.73 -13.61
C HIS A 231 -7.36 -17.24 -13.66
N LEU A 232 -8.60 -17.69 -13.87
CA LEU A 232 -8.91 -19.10 -14.04
C LEU A 232 -8.25 -19.68 -15.30
N GLU A 233 -8.26 -18.94 -16.41
CA GLU A 233 -7.55 -19.32 -17.63
C GLU A 233 -6.04 -19.42 -17.39
N ARG A 234 -5.45 -18.41 -16.74
CA ARG A 234 -4.01 -18.41 -16.43
C ARG A 234 -3.60 -19.56 -15.51
N ILE A 235 -4.43 -19.88 -14.50
CA ILE A 235 -4.20 -21.04 -13.63
C ILE A 235 -4.26 -22.33 -14.45
N ALA A 236 -5.22 -22.47 -15.37
CA ALA A 236 -5.32 -23.65 -16.22
C ALA A 236 -4.11 -23.81 -17.15
N GLU A 237 -3.58 -22.72 -17.72
CA GLU A 237 -2.34 -22.73 -18.50
C GLU A 237 -1.13 -23.18 -17.66
N LEU A 238 -0.93 -22.57 -16.49
CA LEU A 238 0.17 -22.92 -15.59
C LEU A 238 0.09 -24.38 -15.11
N CYS A 239 -1.11 -24.90 -14.88
CA CYS A 239 -1.32 -26.32 -14.58
C CYS A 239 -0.91 -27.21 -15.76
N ARG A 240 -1.28 -26.86 -17.00
CA ARG A 240 -0.87 -27.61 -18.20
C ARG A 240 0.63 -27.53 -18.44
N GLU A 241 1.26 -26.36 -18.32
CA GLU A 241 2.71 -26.20 -18.47
C GLU A 241 3.48 -27.06 -17.46
N ARG A 242 2.95 -27.20 -16.24
CA ARG A 242 3.51 -28.08 -15.21
C ARG A 242 3.34 -29.56 -15.54
N GLU A 243 2.19 -29.96 -16.08
CA GLU A 243 1.93 -31.35 -16.52
C GLU A 243 2.70 -31.71 -17.79
N ALA A 244 2.95 -30.73 -18.67
CA ALA A 244 3.71 -30.87 -19.90
C ALA A 244 5.23 -30.84 -19.68
N ARG A 245 5.71 -30.34 -18.53
CA ARG A 245 7.07 -30.61 -18.04
C ARG A 245 7.07 -32.02 -17.44
N PRO A 246 7.60 -33.04 -18.14
CA PRO A 246 7.78 -34.33 -17.51
C PRO A 246 8.77 -34.12 -16.35
N ASP A 247 8.51 -34.77 -15.22
CA ASP A 247 9.59 -35.11 -14.29
C ASP A 247 10.73 -35.68 -15.13
N SER A 248 11.89 -35.02 -15.14
CA SER A 248 13.10 -35.59 -15.70
C SER A 248 13.80 -36.38 -14.62
N PRO A 249 13.63 -37.72 -14.53
CA PRO A 249 14.62 -38.54 -13.88
C PRO A 249 15.82 -38.67 -14.83
N THR A 250 17.01 -38.44 -14.26
CA THR A 250 18.31 -38.97 -14.72
C THR A 250 18.87 -38.49 -16.07
N SER A 251 19.84 -37.57 -15.99
CA SER A 251 21.09 -37.69 -16.76
C SER A 251 22.15 -38.28 -15.82
N PRO A 252 22.82 -39.41 -16.14
CA PRO A 252 23.93 -39.88 -15.34
C PRO A 252 25.22 -39.22 -15.84
N GLN A 253 25.72 -38.20 -15.13
CA GLN A 253 27.17 -37.96 -14.99
C GLN A 253 27.47 -36.77 -14.07
N GLY A 254 28.08 -37.08 -12.93
CA GLY A 254 29.15 -36.27 -12.33
C GLY A 254 28.76 -35.12 -11.40
N GLY A 255 28.97 -35.32 -10.10
CA GLY A 255 29.44 -34.26 -9.21
C GLY A 255 28.43 -33.68 -8.21
N HIS A 256 28.67 -33.99 -6.93
CA HIS A 256 28.28 -33.27 -5.70
C HIS A 256 27.28 -32.09 -5.81
N GLY A 257 26.10 -32.22 -5.21
CA GLY A 257 25.20 -31.08 -4.99
C GLY A 257 24.00 -31.42 -4.11
N LYS A 258 24.03 -30.90 -2.87
CA LYS A 258 22.98 -30.81 -1.83
C LYS A 258 21.56 -31.23 -2.25
N GLU A 259 21.02 -32.22 -1.52
CA GLU A 259 19.60 -32.56 -1.51
C GLU A 259 18.72 -31.32 -1.24
N ALA A 260 17.80 -31.03 -2.16
CA ALA A 260 16.64 -30.19 -1.93
C ALA A 260 15.44 -30.79 -2.68
N PRO A 261 14.21 -30.67 -2.17
CA PRO A 261 13.83 -31.23 -0.86
C PRO A 261 12.56 -32.09 -1.05
N ARG A 262 12.66 -33.40 -0.81
CA ARG A 262 11.51 -34.34 -0.82
C ARG A 262 10.34 -33.88 0.08
N GLY A 263 10.61 -33.00 1.05
CA GLY A 263 9.61 -32.36 1.90
C GLY A 263 8.60 -31.48 1.17
N LEU A 264 8.99 -30.72 0.14
CA LEU A 264 8.07 -29.81 -0.56
C LEU A 264 7.08 -30.57 -1.46
N VAL A 265 7.52 -31.66 -2.08
CA VAL A 265 6.64 -32.54 -2.87
C VAL A 265 5.62 -33.23 -1.97
N LEU A 266 6.04 -33.66 -0.77
CA LEU A 266 5.17 -34.26 0.21
C LEU A 266 4.17 -33.25 0.80
N GLN A 267 4.63 -32.05 1.17
CA GLN A 267 3.74 -30.98 1.66
C GLN A 267 2.73 -30.52 0.60
N LEU A 268 3.11 -30.57 -0.68
CA LEU A 268 2.19 -30.29 -1.78
C LEU A 268 1.15 -31.41 -1.97
N ALA A 269 1.55 -32.68 -1.80
CA ALA A 269 0.63 -33.80 -1.82
C ALA A 269 -0.39 -33.69 -0.67
N ASP A 270 0.07 -33.33 0.53
CA ASP A 270 -0.79 -33.15 1.71
C ASP A 270 -1.74 -31.96 1.59
N SER A 271 -1.26 -30.81 1.10
CA SER A 271 -2.12 -29.65 0.85
C SER A 271 -3.14 -29.91 -0.27
N LYS A 272 -2.75 -30.64 -1.32
CA LYS A 272 -3.68 -31.08 -2.39
C LYS A 272 -4.73 -32.07 -1.88
N ALA A 273 -4.35 -32.98 -0.99
CA ALA A 273 -5.30 -33.90 -0.34
C ALA A 273 -6.29 -33.14 0.57
N THR A 274 -5.79 -32.17 1.33
CA THR A 274 -6.61 -31.30 2.21
C THR A 274 -7.63 -30.49 1.41
N LEU A 275 -7.21 -29.89 0.28
CA LEU A 275 -8.11 -29.17 -0.62
C LEU A 275 -9.23 -30.05 -1.19
N ARG A 276 -8.91 -31.29 -1.59
CA ARG A 276 -9.91 -32.25 -2.06
C ARG A 276 -10.94 -32.59 -0.98
N ARG A 277 -10.49 -32.77 0.26
CA ARG A 277 -11.36 -33.05 1.40
C ARG A 277 -12.29 -31.87 1.71
N LEU A 278 -11.75 -30.64 1.79
CA LEU A 278 -12.55 -29.45 2.03
C LEU A 278 -13.58 -29.21 0.91
N LYS A 279 -13.20 -29.44 -0.34
CA LYS A 279 -14.12 -29.37 -1.49
C LYS A 279 -15.25 -30.40 -1.38
N GLN A 280 -14.95 -31.63 -0.98
CA GLN A 280 -15.96 -32.66 -0.77
C GLN A 280 -16.91 -32.31 0.39
N GLN A 281 -16.38 -31.77 1.49
CA GLN A 281 -17.20 -31.31 2.63
C GLN A 281 -18.12 -30.16 2.24
N LEU A 282 -17.62 -29.17 1.50
CA LEU A 282 -18.43 -28.07 0.98
C LEU A 282 -19.54 -28.59 0.05
N THR A 283 -19.20 -29.50 -0.86
CA THR A 283 -20.17 -30.11 -1.79
C THR A 283 -21.23 -30.93 -1.05
N ALA A 284 -20.86 -31.61 0.04
CA ALA A 284 -21.79 -32.35 0.89
C ALA A 284 -22.71 -31.41 1.68
N LEU A 285 -22.17 -30.32 2.25
CA LEU A 285 -22.97 -29.30 2.95
C LEU A 285 -23.96 -28.60 2.01
N CYS A 286 -23.57 -28.35 0.76
CA CYS A 286 -24.45 -27.78 -0.26
C CYS A 286 -25.52 -28.76 -0.79
N ARG A 287 -25.43 -30.07 -0.52
CA ARG A 287 -26.44 -31.06 -0.90
C ARG A 287 -27.49 -31.33 0.19
N VAL A 288 -27.28 -30.81 1.40
CA VAL A 288 -28.17 -31.00 2.56
C VAL A 288 -29.02 -29.74 2.82
N ARG A 289 -28.99 -28.75 1.92
CA ARG A 289 -29.88 -27.58 1.92
C ARG A 289 -30.82 -27.62 0.73
#